data_AF-A0A928GVA0-F1
#
_entry.id   AF-A0A928GVA0-F1
#
_cell.length_a   1.000
_cell.length_b   1.000
_cell.length_c   1.000
_cell.angle_alpha   90.00
_cell.angle_beta   90.00
_cell.angle_gamma   90.00
#
_symmetry.space_group_name_H-M   'P 1'
#
loop_
_entity.id
_entity.type
_entity.pdbx_description
1 polymer ?
#
loop_
_entity_poly.entity_id
_entity_poly.type
_entity_poly.pdbx_seq_one_letter_code
_entity_poly.pdbx_strand_id
1 'polypeptide(L)'
;MAKKRITAPFYTETKIGIKNWLKNTRSSEGYLYSKGEYKTKITAEDLPEHYIQGWIFKAQGYISVFGIKDIVYYANYHINHLHKDDHLYISFNKPITQKLDNRGHIWYHDYDAVLWGYI
;
A
#
# COMPACT_ATOMS: atom_id res chain seq x y z
N MET A 1 20.67 -3.46 20.98
CA MET A 1 19.99 -2.39 20.21
C MET A 1 18.56 -2.27 20.71
N ALA A 2 18.01 -1.06 20.82
CA ALA A 2 16.62 -0.88 21.24
C ALA A 2 15.67 -1.46 20.17
N LYS A 3 14.69 -2.28 20.59
CA LYS A 3 13.70 -2.87 19.69
C LYS A 3 12.86 -1.75 19.05
N LYS A 4 12.93 -1.61 17.72
CA LYS A 4 12.15 -0.61 16.99
C LYS A 4 10.66 -0.98 17.08
N ARG A 5 9.82 0.02 17.34
CA ARG A 5 8.37 -0.17 17.46
C ARG A 5 7.74 -0.14 16.07
N ILE A 6 7.16 -1.26 15.64
CA ILE A 6 6.52 -1.45 14.33
C ILE A 6 5.01 -1.57 14.58
N THR A 7 4.26 -0.61 14.05
CA THR A 7 2.82 -0.44 14.37
C THR A 7 1.96 -0.05 13.19
N ALA A 8 2.55 0.38 12.08
CA ALA A 8 1.77 0.80 10.92
C ALA A 8 1.42 -0.40 10.06
N PRO A 9 0.24 -0.44 9.43
CA PRO A 9 -0.16 -1.57 8.58
C PRO A 9 0.75 -1.76 7.37
N PHE A 10 1.41 -0.70 6.92
CA PHE A 10 2.37 -0.77 5.82
C PHE A 10 3.45 0.31 5.92
N TYR A 11 4.54 0.05 5.21
CA TYR A 11 5.71 0.91 5.08
C TYR A 11 6.15 0.95 3.60
N THR A 12 6.54 2.12 3.09
CA THR A 12 7.00 2.26 1.69
C THR A 12 8.39 2.84 1.60
N GLU A 13 9.10 2.55 0.52
CA GLU A 13 10.45 3.08 0.26
C GLU A 13 10.43 4.56 -0.13
N THR A 14 9.33 5.03 -0.73
CA THR A 14 9.12 6.41 -1.14
C THR A 14 7.86 6.99 -0.51
N LYS A 15 7.79 8.32 -0.40
CA LYS A 15 6.55 9.01 -0.02
C LYS A 15 5.47 8.80 -1.07
N ILE A 16 4.29 8.42 -0.60
CA ILE A 16 3.08 8.32 -1.41
C ILE A 16 2.52 9.73 -1.65
N GLY A 17 1.73 9.87 -2.70
CA GLY A 17 0.99 11.09 -3.03
C GLY A 17 1.44 11.73 -4.34
N ILE A 18 0.49 12.40 -5.00
CA ILE A 18 0.65 12.97 -6.35
C ILE A 18 1.89 13.87 -6.46
N LYS A 19 2.17 14.68 -5.44
CA LYS A 19 3.32 15.61 -5.41
C LYS A 19 4.68 14.90 -5.38
N ASN A 20 4.71 13.63 -4.97
CA ASN A 20 5.92 12.84 -4.77
C ASN A 20 6.11 11.77 -5.85
N TRP A 21 5.12 11.55 -6.74
CA TRP A 21 5.18 10.46 -7.72
C TRP A 21 6.42 10.55 -8.63
N LEU A 22 6.82 11.74 -9.05
CA LEU A 22 8.04 11.94 -9.86
C LEU A 22 9.31 12.17 -9.03
N LYS A 23 9.20 12.19 -7.70
CA LYS A 23 10.33 12.51 -6.81
C LYS A 23 10.90 11.24 -6.21
N ASN A 24 12.20 11.01 -6.42
CA ASN A 24 12.88 9.98 -5.66
C ASN A 24 13.08 10.45 -4.21
N THR A 25 12.22 9.96 -3.32
CA THR A 25 12.26 10.26 -1.88
C THR A 25 12.87 9.13 -1.06
N ARG A 26 13.47 8.11 -1.71
CA ARG A 26 14.14 7.00 -1.03
C ARG A 26 15.25 7.53 -0.13
N SER A 27 15.40 6.92 1.04
CA SER A 27 16.52 7.19 1.93
C SER A 27 17.77 6.46 1.40
N SER A 28 18.94 7.09 1.46
CA SER A 28 20.23 6.43 1.19
C SER A 28 20.50 5.26 2.13
N GLU A 29 19.97 5.34 3.35
CA GLU A 29 20.12 4.32 4.41
C GLU A 29 19.06 3.21 4.32
N GLY A 30 18.18 3.22 3.32
CA GLY A 30 17.10 2.23 3.19
C GLY A 30 15.93 2.41 4.18
N TYR A 31 15.83 3.55 4.87
CA TYR A 31 14.71 3.81 5.77
C TYR A 31 13.38 3.96 5.05
N LEU A 32 12.35 3.36 5.66
CA LEU A 32 11.00 3.31 5.14
C LEU A 32 10.12 4.45 5.70
N TYR A 33 9.03 4.72 4.99
CA TYR A 33 7.97 5.65 5.35
C TYR A 33 6.78 4.89 5.91
N SER A 34 6.45 5.13 7.18
CA SER A 34 5.24 4.61 7.82
C SER A 34 4.00 5.21 7.16
N LYS A 35 3.05 4.34 6.76
CA LYS A 35 1.85 4.70 5.98
C LYS A 35 2.18 5.48 4.70
N GLY A 36 3.39 5.35 4.19
CA GLY A 36 3.90 6.10 3.04
C GLY A 36 4.01 7.60 3.22
N GLU A 37 3.94 8.11 4.45
CA GLU A 37 4.00 9.55 4.73
C GLU A 37 5.14 9.91 5.69
N TYR A 38 5.25 9.18 6.80
CA TYR A 38 6.10 9.55 7.92
C TYR A 38 7.46 8.85 7.84
N LYS A 39 8.55 9.62 7.74
CA LYS A 39 9.92 9.09 7.77
C LYS A 39 10.17 8.32 9.06
N THR A 40 10.82 7.16 8.96
CA THR A 40 11.21 6.35 10.12
C THR A 40 12.71 6.07 10.11
N LYS A 41 13.19 5.30 11.10
CA LYS A 41 14.51 4.65 11.09
C LYS A 41 14.39 3.12 10.96
N ILE A 42 13.29 2.66 10.38
CA ILE A 42 12.98 1.24 10.15
C ILE A 42 13.42 0.92 8.73
N THR A 43 14.21 -0.14 8.56
CA THR A 43 14.59 -0.72 7.26
C THR A 43 13.74 -1.97 6.99
N ALA A 44 13.90 -2.58 5.81
CA ALA A 44 13.20 -3.81 5.47
C ALA A 44 13.56 -4.97 6.42
N GLU A 45 14.81 -5.06 6.85
CA GLU A 45 15.32 -6.12 7.73
C GLU A 45 14.77 -6.01 9.17
N ASP A 46 14.33 -4.82 9.57
CA ASP A 46 13.67 -4.64 10.87
C ASP A 46 12.22 -5.17 10.85
N LEU A 47 11.60 -5.34 9.68
CA LEU A 47 10.20 -5.73 9.58
C LEU A 47 10.00 -7.20 9.95
N PRO A 48 8.92 -7.55 10.67
CA PRO A 48 8.54 -8.94 10.89
C PRO A 48 8.23 -9.67 9.58
N GLU A 49 8.40 -10.99 9.58
CA GLU A 49 8.16 -11.87 8.42
C GLU A 49 6.75 -11.75 7.83
N HIS A 50 5.75 -11.37 8.62
CA HIS A 50 4.38 -11.18 8.14
C HIS A 50 4.19 -9.89 7.31
N TYR A 51 5.24 -9.10 7.10
CA TYR A 51 5.21 -7.99 6.14
C TYR A 51 5.67 -8.48 4.77
N ILE A 52 4.73 -8.53 3.82
CA ILE A 52 5.01 -8.98 2.46
C ILE A 52 5.37 -7.79 1.57
N GLN A 53 6.35 -7.98 0.69
CA GLN A 53 6.76 -6.96 -0.28
C GLN A 53 5.70 -6.79 -1.37
N GLY A 54 5.49 -5.56 -1.82
CA GLY A 54 4.59 -5.27 -2.94
C GLY A 54 4.60 -3.80 -3.37
N TRP A 55 3.69 -3.48 -4.28
CA TRP A 55 3.45 -2.11 -4.75
C TRP A 55 2.24 -1.53 -4.05
N ILE A 56 2.44 -0.54 -3.18
CA ILE A 56 1.42 0.09 -2.34
C ILE A 56 1.20 1.52 -2.83
N PHE A 57 0.02 1.84 -3.36
CA PHE A 57 -0.26 3.11 -4.04
C PHE A 57 0.84 3.53 -5.04
N LYS A 58 1.34 2.59 -5.86
CA LYS A 58 2.47 2.75 -6.81
C LYS A 58 3.85 2.98 -6.19
N ALA A 59 4.02 2.84 -4.88
CA ALA A 59 5.32 2.85 -4.22
C ALA A 59 5.73 1.42 -3.84
N GLN A 60 6.98 1.05 -4.06
CA GLN A 60 7.51 -0.20 -3.48
C GLN A 60 7.47 -0.12 -1.96
N GLY A 61 7.11 -1.22 -1.32
CA GLY A 61 6.96 -1.26 0.12
C GLY A 61 6.57 -2.63 0.63
N TYR A 62 6.13 -2.63 1.88
CA TYR A 62 5.85 -3.81 2.66
C TYR A 62 4.54 -3.61 3.42
N ILE A 63 3.63 -4.58 3.36
CA ILE A 63 2.31 -4.53 4.00
C ILE A 63 2.16 -5.73 4.93
N SER A 64 1.61 -5.50 6.12
CA SER A 64 1.30 -6.57 7.07
C SER A 64 0.13 -7.41 6.56
N VAL A 65 0.25 -8.74 6.64
CA VAL A 65 -0.90 -9.63 6.45
C VAL A 65 -1.72 -9.83 7.72
N PHE A 66 -1.24 -9.32 8.86
CA PHE A 66 -1.91 -9.45 10.15
C PHE A 66 -2.84 -8.26 10.41
N GLY A 67 -3.98 -8.53 11.03
CA GLY A 67 -4.95 -7.49 11.38
C GLY A 67 -5.74 -6.95 10.18
N ILE A 68 -5.62 -7.59 9.01
CA ILE A 68 -6.49 -7.28 7.87
C ILE A 68 -7.95 -7.54 8.27
N LYS A 69 -8.78 -6.53 8.09
CA LYS A 69 -10.21 -6.56 8.39
C LYS A 69 -11.03 -6.93 7.17
N ASP A 70 -10.65 -6.43 6.00
CA ASP A 70 -11.39 -6.63 4.76
C ASP A 70 -10.48 -6.46 3.53
N ILE A 71 -10.77 -7.19 2.47
CA ILE A 71 -10.04 -7.18 1.19
C ILE A 71 -11.04 -7.15 0.05
N VAL A 72 -10.84 -6.23 -0.90
CA VAL A 72 -11.64 -6.19 -2.12
C VAL A 72 -10.73 -6.18 -3.34
N TYR A 73 -11.00 -7.11 -4.25
CA TYR A 73 -10.30 -7.21 -5.53
C TYR A 73 -11.12 -6.56 -6.64
N TYR A 74 -10.47 -5.70 -7.42
CA TYR A 74 -11.03 -5.06 -8.60
C TYR A 74 -10.15 -5.39 -9.80
N ALA A 75 -10.71 -6.22 -10.70
CA ALA A 75 -10.07 -6.60 -11.94
C ALA A 75 -10.17 -5.49 -12.99
N ASN A 76 -9.06 -5.24 -13.69
CA ASN A 76 -8.98 -4.35 -14.83
C ASN A 76 -9.24 -5.14 -16.11
N TYR A 77 -10.46 -5.04 -16.63
CA TYR A 77 -10.87 -5.72 -17.87
C TYR A 77 -10.53 -4.93 -19.15
N HIS A 78 -9.84 -3.79 -19.04
CA HIS A 78 -9.53 -2.94 -20.19
C HIS A 78 -8.21 -3.29 -20.89
N ILE A 79 -7.45 -4.24 -20.33
CA ILE A 79 -6.17 -4.68 -20.90
C ILE A 79 -6.14 -6.20 -21.04
N ASN A 80 -5.45 -6.69 -22.08
CA ASN A 80 -5.29 -8.12 -22.34
C ASN A 80 -4.09 -8.70 -21.55
N HIS A 81 -4.02 -8.42 -20.26
CA HIS A 81 -2.97 -8.90 -19.38
C HIS A 81 -3.60 -9.37 -18.06
N LEU A 82 -3.50 -10.68 -17.80
CA LEU A 82 -4.03 -11.28 -16.58
C LEU A 82 -3.35 -10.65 -15.36
N HIS A 83 -4.14 -10.16 -14.41
CA HIS A 83 -3.73 -9.53 -13.15
C HIS A 83 -3.00 -8.17 -13.23
N LYS A 84 -2.70 -7.70 -14.43
CA LYS A 84 -1.99 -6.43 -14.60
C LYS A 84 -2.96 -5.28 -14.36
N ASP A 85 -2.47 -4.23 -13.69
CA ASP A 85 -3.24 -3.03 -13.36
C ASP A 85 -4.53 -3.28 -12.56
N ASP A 86 -4.69 -4.48 -12.01
CA ASP A 86 -5.72 -4.79 -11.01
C ASP A 86 -5.42 -4.08 -9.71
N HIS A 87 -6.48 -3.85 -8.93
CA HIS A 87 -6.39 -3.21 -7.64
C HIS A 87 -6.81 -4.18 -6.55
N LEU A 88 -5.97 -4.36 -5.54
CA LEU A 88 -6.34 -5.06 -4.32
C LEU A 88 -6.43 -4.05 -3.17
N TYR A 89 -7.65 -3.68 -2.80
CA TYR A 89 -7.92 -2.79 -1.70
C TYR A 89 -7.89 -3.56 -0.38
N ILE A 90 -7.18 -3.03 0.61
CA ILE A 90 -6.99 -3.66 1.92
C ILE A 90 -7.35 -2.65 3.01
N SER A 91 -8.15 -3.08 3.98
CA SER A 91 -8.45 -2.32 5.19
C SER A 91 -8.06 -3.10 6.44
N PHE A 92 -7.56 -2.40 7.45
CA PHE A 92 -7.15 -2.93 8.75
C PHE A 92 -8.08 -2.49 9.89
N ASN A 93 -8.97 -1.52 9.64
CA ASN A 93 -9.83 -0.94 10.68
C ASN A 93 -11.30 -1.27 10.48
N LYS A 94 -11.84 -1.07 9.28
CA LYS A 94 -13.28 -1.16 9.00
C LYS A 94 -13.54 -1.86 7.65
N PRO A 95 -14.72 -2.45 7.43
CA PRO A 95 -15.08 -2.99 6.12
C PRO A 95 -14.97 -1.94 5.02
N ILE A 96 -14.55 -2.37 3.83
CA ILE A 96 -14.46 -1.52 2.65
C ILE A 96 -15.88 -1.29 2.14
N THR A 97 -16.22 -0.04 1.84
CA THR A 97 -17.53 0.30 1.27
C THR A 97 -17.42 0.63 -0.20
N GLN A 98 -18.48 0.31 -0.96
CA GLN A 98 -18.56 0.53 -2.40
C GLN A 98 -19.69 1.50 -2.72
N LYS A 99 -19.45 2.45 -3.61
CA LYS A 99 -20.47 3.39 -4.10
C LYS A 99 -20.43 3.47 -5.61
N LEU A 100 -21.59 3.31 -6.24
CA LEU A 100 -21.73 3.59 -7.67
C LEU A 100 -21.86 5.09 -7.88
N ASP A 101 -21.12 5.64 -8.84
CA ASP A 101 -21.36 6.98 -9.33
C ASP A 101 -22.47 7.01 -10.40
N ASN A 102 -22.88 8.22 -10.79
CA ASN A 102 -23.94 8.43 -11.79
C ASN A 102 -23.57 7.90 -13.20
N ARG A 103 -22.32 7.47 -13.41
CA ARG A 103 -21.80 6.91 -14.66
C ARG A 103 -21.61 5.40 -14.57
N GLY A 104 -21.95 4.77 -13.44
CA GLY A 104 -21.82 3.34 -13.20
C GLY A 104 -20.43 2.91 -12.74
N HIS A 105 -19.51 3.82 -12.44
CA HIS A 105 -18.20 3.43 -11.87
C HIS A 105 -18.33 3.14 -10.37
N ILE A 106 -17.65 2.08 -9.95
CA ILE A 106 -17.58 1.68 -8.53
C ILE A 106 -16.40 2.39 -7.88
N TRP A 107 -16.70 3.19 -6.86
CA TRP A 107 -15.72 3.80 -5.98
C TRP A 107 -15.60 3.00 -4.69
N TYR A 108 -14.37 2.62 -4.34
CA TYR A 108 -14.04 1.99 -3.07
C TYR A 108 -13.67 3.05 -2.05
N HIS A 109 -14.15 2.89 -0.82
CA HIS A 109 -13.88 3.78 0.29
C HIS A 109 -13.44 2.96 1.51
N ASP A 110 -12.92 3.64 2.54
CA ASP A 110 -12.60 3.05 3.85
C ASP A 110 -11.46 2.01 3.84
N TYR A 111 -10.69 1.94 2.75
CA TYR A 111 -9.46 1.16 2.66
C TYR A 111 -8.26 1.96 3.18
N ASP A 112 -7.26 1.26 3.74
CA ASP A 112 -6.01 1.85 4.24
C ASP A 112 -4.90 1.79 3.19
N ALA A 113 -4.92 0.75 2.35
CA ALA A 113 -3.92 0.50 1.31
C ALA A 113 -4.57 -0.05 0.03
N VAL A 114 -3.94 0.25 -1.11
CA VAL A 114 -4.23 -0.44 -2.37
C VAL A 114 -2.93 -1.04 -2.90
N LEU A 115 -2.94 -2.34 -3.18
CA LEU A 115 -1.86 -2.98 -3.91
C LEU A 115 -2.12 -2.75 -5.40
N TRP A 116 -1.32 -1.85 -5.97
CA TRP A 116 -1.37 -1.45 -7.37
C TRP A 116 -0.11 -0.66 -7.71
N GLY A 117 0.49 -0.95 -8.87
CA GLY A 117 1.73 -0.35 -9.33
C GLY A 117 2.16 -0.88 -10.69
N TYR A 118 3.21 -0.27 -11.25
CA TYR A 118 3.77 -0.71 -12.52
C TYR A 118 4.59 -1.99 -12.30
N ILE A 119 4.09 -3.11 -12.83
CA ILE A 119 4.86 -4.34 -13.04
C ILE A 119 5.39 -4.33 -14.48
#